data_AF-A0AA88GJJ6-F1
#
_entry.id   AF-A0AA88GJJ6-F1
#
_cell.length_a   1.000
_cell.length_b   1.000
_cell.length_c   1.000
_cell.angle_alpha   90.00
_cell.angle_beta   90.00
_cell.angle_gamma   90.00
#
_symmetry.space_group_name_H-M   'P 1'
#
loop_
_entity.id
_entity.type
_entity.pdbx_description
1 polymer ?
#
loop_
_entity_poly.entity_id
_entity_poly.type
_entity_poly.pdbx_seq_one_letter_code
_entity_poly.pdbx_strand_id
1 'polypeptide(L)'
;MIVDYSNSELVSSSETNKQSSLFPSITHLSQVVEAIGTDTDDFKFMEQDEYLFYCYGRVKSTTFPPLIESSHSSMISDEELQRRKIRREIRGLTFEKSSGKLVSRCLHKFFNLDENEESSIQTLESRFNTHSKSINLLDIFLVLEKLDGSMVMPIYVNNNIVFRTKRGYFNNVTNEADLFVKAQRESRNSNTHNEKNSIQYLEFCEYTMNQGLTPIFEFYSKQNMVVVEYSETFLTLIAIRSTCHGSYMPYEEMCELCEKFNIPYVKCIFNGGHLHSTILNTQPSNTSTIIIHTFEELKTKVNELHGIEGVVLRHKQSGEMYKLKTHWYSELHKKKQLITDSNPSPSHVWKLVLDDSVDDFLPFLNTEKEKQELRRFNDEVWNAIDECAESAMKVVQEAMNSHHAHTKLILNSTQDTHSNVPSTVSLQLPSAKAISQYIFDHTSHNIIFRKIVYKVKGELDKKKLQEQQQRPSQGSLSKGTIAIMTPQEVVKYYLLQYIFKDLDLVKNCLNRPHLVYNNYRMI
;
A
#
# COMPACT_ATOMS: atom_id res chain seq x y z
N MET A 1 36.13 27.14 7.95
CA MET A 1 37.19 26.83 6.98
C MET A 1 36.51 26.21 5.78
N ILE A 2 36.55 26.91 4.65
CA ILE A 2 35.80 26.61 3.43
C ILE A 2 36.70 25.75 2.55
N VAL A 3 36.20 24.59 2.10
CA VAL A 3 36.82 23.85 0.99
C VAL A 3 36.15 24.37 -0.27
N ASP A 4 36.91 25.12 -1.04
CA ASP A 4 36.57 25.57 -2.39
C ASP A 4 36.61 24.34 -3.31
N TYR A 5 35.46 23.97 -3.89
CA TYR A 5 35.35 22.82 -4.79
C TYR A 5 35.68 23.17 -6.26
N SER A 6 36.37 24.29 -6.49
CA SER A 6 36.92 24.62 -7.80
C SER A 6 38.42 24.30 -7.84
N ASN A 7 38.76 23.19 -8.49
CA ASN A 7 40.11 22.60 -8.70
C ASN A 7 40.63 21.66 -7.60
N SER A 8 40.39 20.36 -7.77
CA SER A 8 41.39 19.35 -7.40
C SER A 8 41.85 18.62 -8.66
N GLU A 9 43.05 18.99 -9.11
CA GLU A 9 43.80 18.23 -10.11
C GLU A 9 44.10 16.83 -9.56
N LEU A 10 43.76 15.83 -10.37
CA LEU A 10 44.10 14.43 -10.19
C LEU A 10 45.62 14.27 -10.23
N VAL A 11 46.24 14.05 -9.06
CA VAL A 11 47.58 13.48 -8.98
C VAL A 11 47.49 12.00 -9.32
N SER A 12 48.07 11.62 -10.45
CA SER A 12 48.28 10.23 -10.85
C SER A 12 49.32 9.55 -9.95
N SER A 13 48.95 8.48 -9.26
CA SER A 13 49.84 7.32 -9.10
C SER A 13 49.04 6.06 -8.74
N SER A 14 49.40 4.96 -9.40
CA SER A 14 48.93 3.58 -9.30
C SER A 14 47.60 3.21 -10.00
N GLU A 15 47.77 2.52 -11.14
CA GLU A 15 46.77 1.74 -11.85
C GLU A 15 46.24 0.59 -10.98
N THR A 16 45.24 0.83 -10.14
CA THR A 16 44.35 -0.23 -9.61
C THR A 16 43.04 0.38 -9.08
N ASN A 17 41.91 -0.07 -9.63
CA ASN A 17 40.52 0.23 -9.24
C ASN A 17 39.95 1.64 -9.51
N LYS A 18 39.69 1.95 -10.79
CA LYS A 18 38.60 2.88 -11.17
C LYS A 18 37.25 2.23 -10.82
N GLN A 19 36.81 2.35 -9.58
CA GLN A 19 35.43 2.01 -9.23
C GLN A 19 34.53 3.10 -9.80
N SER A 20 33.91 2.83 -10.96
CA SER A 20 33.04 3.83 -11.61
C SER A 20 31.92 4.26 -10.65
N SER A 21 31.69 5.57 -10.53
CA SER A 21 30.60 6.14 -9.72
C SER A 21 29.26 5.44 -10.03
N LEU A 22 28.50 5.10 -8.99
CA LEU A 22 27.16 4.50 -9.12
C LEU A 22 26.21 5.42 -9.89
N PHE A 23 26.33 6.73 -9.68
CA PHE A 23 25.48 7.73 -10.30
C PHE A 23 26.13 8.29 -11.57
N PRO A 24 25.39 8.37 -12.69
CA PRO A 24 25.89 8.92 -13.93
C PRO A 24 25.89 10.45 -13.89
N SER A 25 26.86 11.07 -14.56
CA SER A 25 26.80 12.50 -14.87
C SER A 25 25.76 12.75 -15.97
N ILE A 26 24.76 13.58 -15.66
CA ILE A 26 23.70 13.98 -16.59
C ILE A 26 23.68 15.50 -16.58
N THR A 27 23.94 16.11 -17.72
CA THR A 27 23.93 17.58 -17.87
C THR A 27 22.90 18.03 -18.88
N HIS A 28 22.53 17.16 -19.83
CA HIS A 28 21.67 17.52 -20.95
C HIS A 28 20.61 16.44 -21.25
N LEU A 29 19.46 16.91 -21.75
CA LEU A 29 18.29 16.09 -22.07
C LEU A 29 18.60 14.93 -23.03
N SER A 30 19.48 15.14 -24.00
CA SER A 30 19.83 14.13 -25.01
C SER A 30 20.29 12.81 -24.40
N GLN A 31 21.04 12.86 -23.29
CA GLN A 31 21.50 11.66 -22.58
C GLN A 31 20.34 10.80 -22.04
N VAL A 32 19.26 11.45 -21.60
CA VAL A 32 18.06 10.75 -21.11
C VAL A 32 17.24 10.20 -22.26
N VAL A 33 17.07 10.96 -23.34
CA VAL A 33 16.35 10.53 -24.54
C VAL A 33 17.04 9.30 -25.16
N GLU A 34 18.37 9.34 -25.28
CA GLU A 34 19.18 8.21 -25.74
C GLU A 34 19.03 6.99 -24.84
N ALA A 35 19.05 7.19 -23.52
CA ALA A 35 18.91 6.07 -22.57
C ALA A 35 17.52 5.42 -22.55
N ILE A 36 16.47 6.20 -22.85
CA ILE A 36 15.10 5.70 -23.04
C ILE A 36 15.03 4.88 -24.35
N GLY A 37 15.62 5.38 -25.43
CA GLY A 37 15.59 4.73 -26.75
C GLY A 37 14.16 4.43 -27.19
N THR A 38 13.88 3.16 -27.52
CA THR A 38 12.57 2.71 -27.99
C THR A 38 11.58 2.38 -26.86
N ASP A 39 12.00 2.41 -25.59
CA ASP A 39 11.18 2.00 -24.43
C ASP A 39 10.22 3.11 -23.95
N THR A 40 9.59 3.84 -24.87
CA THR A 40 8.83 5.07 -24.56
C THR A 40 7.59 4.82 -23.69
N ASP A 41 7.05 3.61 -23.68
CA ASP A 41 5.84 3.26 -22.89
C ASP A 41 6.08 3.24 -21.38
N ASP A 42 7.31 2.91 -20.97
CA ASP A 42 7.70 2.75 -19.58
C ASP A 42 7.97 4.11 -18.91
N PHE A 43 8.32 5.11 -19.73
CA PHE A 43 8.66 6.45 -19.27
C PHE A 43 7.53 7.45 -19.52
N LYS A 44 7.55 8.55 -18.77
CA LYS A 44 6.58 9.63 -18.85
C LYS A 44 7.30 10.95 -18.94
N PHE A 45 6.77 11.78 -19.82
CA PHE A 45 7.24 13.12 -20.11
C PHE A 45 6.07 14.08 -19.88
N MET A 46 6.35 15.16 -19.15
CA MET A 46 5.41 16.25 -18.94
C MET A 46 6.12 17.57 -19.23
N GLU A 47 5.43 18.47 -19.89
CA GLU A 47 5.88 19.84 -20.15
C GLU A 47 5.04 20.79 -19.29
N GLN A 48 5.69 21.70 -18.57
CA GLN A 48 5.04 22.78 -17.83
C GLN A 48 5.90 24.04 -17.96
N ASP A 49 5.33 25.10 -18.51
CA ASP A 49 6.00 26.36 -18.85
C ASP A 49 7.36 26.12 -19.54
N GLU A 50 8.46 26.55 -18.91
CA GLU A 50 9.83 26.46 -19.42
C GLU A 50 10.54 25.15 -19.03
N TYR A 51 9.83 24.16 -18.49
CA TYR A 51 10.42 22.95 -17.94
C TYR A 51 9.86 21.65 -18.51
N LEU A 52 10.77 20.67 -18.63
CA LEU A 52 10.50 19.32 -19.07
C LEU A 52 10.77 18.33 -17.93
N PHE A 53 9.75 17.56 -17.53
CA PHE A 53 9.82 16.60 -16.43
C PHE A 53 9.82 15.17 -16.97
N TYR A 54 10.85 14.42 -16.59
CA TYR A 54 11.04 13.03 -16.99
C TYR A 54 10.94 12.09 -15.78
N CYS A 55 9.97 11.19 -15.80
CA CYS A 55 9.82 10.13 -14.80
C CYS A 55 9.45 8.80 -15.46
N TYR A 56 9.20 7.76 -14.68
CA TYR A 56 8.63 6.51 -15.18
C TYR A 56 7.12 6.41 -14.89
N GLY A 57 6.42 5.67 -15.75
CA GLY A 57 5.02 5.32 -15.62
C GLY A 57 4.89 3.90 -15.08
N ARG A 58 4.65 2.93 -15.97
CA ARG A 58 4.56 1.51 -15.61
C ARG A 58 5.96 0.91 -15.61
N VAL A 59 6.28 0.16 -14.56
CA VAL A 59 7.56 -0.54 -14.43
C VAL A 59 7.36 -1.99 -14.87
N LYS A 60 8.09 -2.39 -15.91
CA LYS A 60 8.27 -3.77 -16.37
C LYS A 60 9.61 -4.29 -15.82
N SER A 61 9.83 -5.61 -15.93
CA SER A 61 11.12 -6.22 -15.61
C SER A 61 12.29 -5.63 -16.43
N THR A 62 12.00 -5.14 -17.63
CA THR A 62 12.97 -4.51 -18.54
C THR A 62 13.17 -3.01 -18.30
N THR A 63 12.31 -2.36 -17.50
CA THR A 63 12.41 -0.90 -17.28
C THR A 63 13.68 -0.54 -16.51
N PHE A 64 14.03 -1.41 -15.57
CA PHE A 64 15.12 -1.24 -14.64
C PHE A 64 15.97 -2.53 -14.57
N PRO A 65 16.72 -2.86 -15.63
CA PRO A 65 17.60 -4.03 -15.62
C PRO A 65 18.66 -3.90 -14.52
N PRO A 66 19.14 -5.01 -13.92
CA PRO A 66 20.14 -4.99 -12.86
C PRO A 66 21.44 -4.29 -13.27
N LEU A 67 22.11 -3.63 -12.34
CA LEU A 67 23.44 -3.04 -12.60
C LEU A 67 24.58 -4.07 -12.54
N ILE A 68 24.33 -5.23 -11.95
CA ILE A 68 25.27 -6.34 -11.78
C ILE A 68 24.54 -7.62 -12.23
N GLU A 69 25.17 -8.44 -13.07
CA GLU A 69 24.65 -9.75 -13.48
C GLU A 69 25.31 -10.86 -12.65
N SER A 70 24.50 -11.80 -12.15
CA SER A 70 24.90 -12.85 -11.19
C SER A 70 25.56 -14.07 -11.84
N SER A 71 25.63 -14.14 -13.17
CA SER A 71 26.15 -15.30 -13.89
C SER A 71 27.30 -14.94 -14.84
N HIS A 72 28.25 -15.85 -15.02
CA HIS A 72 29.46 -15.75 -15.86
C HIS A 72 29.21 -15.57 -17.38
N SER A 73 28.05 -15.05 -17.80
CA SER A 73 27.66 -14.89 -19.19
C SER A 73 27.65 -13.40 -19.56
N SER A 74 28.65 -12.98 -20.34
CA SER A 74 28.89 -11.65 -20.93
C SER A 74 29.02 -10.47 -19.96
N MET A 75 30.19 -9.82 -19.95
CA MET A 75 30.33 -8.52 -19.31
C MET A 75 29.39 -7.51 -19.95
N ILE A 76 28.56 -6.84 -19.13
CA ILE A 76 27.76 -5.70 -19.56
C ILE A 76 28.71 -4.66 -20.16
N SER A 77 28.45 -4.20 -21.38
CA SER A 77 29.26 -3.13 -21.98
C SER A 77 29.15 -1.85 -21.14
N ASP A 78 30.20 -1.02 -21.14
CA ASP A 78 30.19 0.25 -20.41
C ASP A 78 29.03 1.16 -20.86
N GLU A 79 28.69 1.12 -22.15
CA GLU A 79 27.57 1.86 -22.74
C GLU A 79 26.22 1.37 -22.18
N GLU A 80 26.01 0.05 -22.12
CA GLU A 80 24.80 -0.52 -21.53
C GLU A 80 24.75 -0.21 -20.03
N LEU A 81 25.83 -0.38 -19.29
CA LEU A 81 25.88 -0.05 -17.86
C LEU A 81 25.54 1.42 -17.62
N GLN A 82 26.09 2.33 -18.44
CA GLN A 82 25.78 3.75 -18.38
C GLN A 82 24.31 4.02 -18.69
N ARG A 83 23.74 3.35 -19.69
CA ARG A 83 22.31 3.42 -20.02
C ARG A 83 21.43 2.98 -18.84
N ARG A 84 21.76 1.83 -18.22
CA ARG A 84 21.04 1.30 -17.04
C ARG A 84 21.11 2.27 -15.86
N LYS A 85 22.28 2.87 -15.61
CA LYS A 85 22.48 3.93 -14.61
C LYS A 85 21.63 5.17 -14.88
N ILE A 86 21.59 5.67 -16.12
CA ILE A 86 20.75 6.82 -16.49
C ILE A 86 19.27 6.49 -16.29
N ARG A 87 18.81 5.30 -16.69
CA ARG A 87 17.41 4.89 -16.48
C ARG A 87 17.00 4.96 -15.02
N ARG A 88 17.86 4.52 -14.08
CA ARG A 88 17.60 4.63 -12.63
C ARG A 88 17.38 6.07 -12.17
N GLU A 89 17.91 7.06 -12.87
CA GLU A 89 17.76 8.48 -12.55
C GLU A 89 16.45 9.09 -13.07
N ILE A 90 15.74 8.43 -14.00
CA ILE A 90 14.50 8.93 -14.64
C ILE A 90 13.31 8.82 -13.66
N ARG A 91 13.41 9.53 -12.53
CA ARG A 91 12.44 9.58 -11.44
C ARG A 91 12.15 11.04 -11.06
N GLY A 92 11.87 11.86 -12.07
CA GLY A 92 11.60 13.29 -11.94
C GLY A 92 12.82 14.17 -12.22
N LEU A 93 13.66 13.78 -13.19
CA LEU A 93 14.65 14.69 -13.76
C LEU A 93 13.93 15.87 -14.41
N THR A 94 14.43 17.07 -14.20
CA THR A 94 13.82 18.28 -14.76
C THR A 94 14.85 19.03 -15.59
N PHE A 95 14.48 19.34 -16.82
CA PHE A 95 15.31 20.06 -17.77
C PHE A 95 14.67 21.40 -18.13
N GLU A 96 15.48 22.42 -18.33
CA GLU A 96 15.06 23.65 -18.98
C GLU A 96 14.74 23.36 -20.45
N LYS A 97 13.57 23.76 -20.91
CA LYS A 97 13.06 23.47 -22.26
C LYS A 97 13.88 24.13 -23.36
N SER A 98 14.31 25.37 -23.12
CA SER A 98 15.04 26.19 -24.12
C SER A 98 16.46 25.67 -24.38
N SER A 99 17.15 25.20 -23.34
CA SER A 99 18.56 24.78 -23.43
C SER A 99 18.78 23.27 -23.33
N GLY A 100 17.78 22.51 -22.88
CA GLY A 100 17.94 21.10 -22.56
C GLY A 100 18.81 20.83 -21.33
N LYS A 101 19.22 21.86 -20.57
CA LYS A 101 20.08 21.74 -19.39
C LYS A 101 19.32 21.12 -18.21
N LEU A 102 19.96 20.20 -17.50
CA LEU A 102 19.41 19.65 -16.25
C LEU A 102 19.42 20.72 -15.15
N VAL A 103 18.25 20.96 -14.54
CA VAL A 103 18.07 21.98 -13.49
C VAL A 103 17.65 21.40 -12.13
N SER A 104 17.16 20.16 -12.10
CA SER A 104 16.76 19.52 -10.84
C SER A 104 16.81 17.99 -10.94
N ARG A 105 17.34 17.33 -9.91
CA ARG A 105 17.52 15.87 -9.85
C ARG A 105 16.98 15.26 -8.55
N CYS A 106 15.89 14.51 -8.66
CA CYS A 106 15.27 13.75 -7.55
C CYS A 106 16.16 12.62 -7.03
N LEU A 107 15.68 11.84 -6.06
CA LEU A 107 16.27 10.54 -5.72
C LEU A 107 16.20 9.58 -6.92
N HIS A 108 17.27 8.80 -7.10
CA HIS A 108 17.28 7.66 -8.03
C HIS A 108 16.21 6.61 -7.66
N LYS A 109 15.87 5.72 -8.60
CA LYS A 109 15.03 4.54 -8.31
C LYS A 109 15.81 3.56 -7.45
N PHE A 110 15.26 3.25 -6.29
CA PHE A 110 15.68 2.16 -5.42
C PHE A 110 14.52 1.20 -5.13
N PHE A 111 14.86 0.00 -4.68
CA PHE A 111 13.95 -1.15 -4.57
C PHE A 111 13.73 -1.51 -3.10
N ASN A 112 12.62 -2.19 -2.83
CA ASN A 112 12.45 -2.84 -1.54
C ASN A 112 13.49 -3.95 -1.39
N LEU A 113 13.93 -4.21 -0.16
CA LEU A 113 14.71 -5.40 0.14
C LEU A 113 13.91 -6.64 -0.29
N ASP A 114 14.57 -7.58 -0.98
CA ASP A 114 13.96 -8.76 -1.62
C ASP A 114 12.90 -8.46 -2.71
N GLU A 115 12.91 -7.27 -3.34
CA GLU A 115 12.02 -6.99 -4.49
C GLU A 115 12.48 -7.69 -5.78
N ASN A 116 13.78 -7.75 -6.00
CA ASN A 116 14.42 -8.38 -7.16
C ASN A 116 15.77 -8.99 -6.78
N GLU A 117 16.46 -9.58 -7.75
CA GLU A 117 17.76 -10.24 -7.53
C GLU A 117 18.83 -9.28 -6.97
N GLU A 118 18.98 -8.07 -7.55
CA GLU A 118 19.99 -7.09 -7.11
C GLU A 118 19.75 -6.55 -5.69
N SER A 119 18.50 -6.56 -5.23
CA SER A 119 18.10 -6.15 -3.88
C SER A 119 17.82 -7.33 -2.94
N SER A 120 18.09 -8.57 -3.36
CA SER A 120 17.88 -9.75 -2.53
C SER A 120 18.88 -9.78 -1.38
N ILE A 121 18.45 -10.24 -0.20
CA ILE A 121 19.35 -10.32 0.96
C ILE A 121 20.60 -11.13 0.62
N GLN A 122 20.46 -12.29 -0.03
CA GLN A 122 21.59 -13.11 -0.42
C GLN A 122 22.63 -12.34 -1.26
N THR A 123 22.17 -11.54 -2.22
CA THR A 123 23.07 -10.73 -3.06
C THR A 123 23.73 -9.61 -2.26
N LEU A 124 22.98 -8.93 -1.38
CA LEU A 124 23.52 -7.85 -0.55
C LEU A 124 24.49 -8.35 0.51
N GLU A 125 24.21 -9.48 1.14
CA GLU A 125 25.14 -10.18 2.04
C GLU A 125 26.43 -10.54 1.30
N SER A 126 26.33 -11.09 0.10
CA SER A 126 27.52 -11.41 -0.71
C SER A 126 28.33 -10.17 -1.09
N ARG A 127 27.67 -9.02 -1.30
CA ARG A 127 28.31 -7.74 -1.68
C ARG A 127 28.94 -7.00 -0.50
N PHE A 128 28.30 -7.04 0.68
CA PHE A 128 28.64 -6.18 1.81
C PHE A 128 29.11 -6.93 3.06
N ASN A 129 28.86 -8.24 3.16
CA ASN A 129 29.22 -9.09 4.29
C ASN A 129 30.32 -10.10 3.92
N THR A 130 31.50 -9.61 3.54
CA THR A 130 32.63 -10.45 3.16
C THR A 130 33.22 -11.15 4.40
N HIS A 131 32.69 -12.36 4.68
CA HIS A 131 33.10 -13.49 5.56
C HIS A 131 34.33 -13.45 6.50
N SER A 132 34.84 -12.32 6.97
CA SER A 132 36.10 -12.32 7.75
C SER A 132 36.15 -11.45 9.00
N LYS A 133 35.10 -10.68 9.33
CA LYS A 133 35.01 -9.92 10.60
C LYS A 133 33.57 -9.84 11.11
N SER A 134 33.41 -9.60 12.41
CA SER A 134 32.16 -9.09 12.98
C SER A 134 31.83 -7.76 12.28
N ILE A 135 30.89 -7.80 11.33
CA ILE A 135 30.44 -6.63 10.58
C ILE A 135 29.22 -6.06 11.31
N ASN A 136 29.21 -4.74 11.49
CA ASN A 136 28.02 -4.01 11.89
C ASN A 136 27.49 -3.28 10.65
N LEU A 137 26.30 -3.66 10.17
CA LEU A 137 25.67 -3.01 9.02
C LEU A 137 25.45 -1.51 9.24
N LEU A 138 25.28 -1.07 10.49
CA LEU A 138 25.14 0.35 10.82
C LEU A 138 26.43 1.16 10.60
N ASP A 139 27.58 0.50 10.46
CA ASP A 139 28.84 1.16 10.08
C ASP A 139 28.87 1.47 8.57
N ILE A 140 28.16 0.67 7.77
CA ILE A 140 28.13 0.73 6.30
C ILE A 140 26.92 1.54 5.80
N PHE A 141 25.76 1.35 6.44
CA PHE A 141 24.49 1.93 6.06
C PHE A 141 23.97 2.90 7.12
N LEU A 142 23.38 4.00 6.64
CA LEU A 142 22.42 4.76 7.42
C LEU A 142 21.07 4.07 7.33
N VAL A 143 20.36 3.99 8.45
CA VAL A 143 18.99 3.48 8.50
C VAL A 143 18.08 4.68 8.75
N LEU A 144 17.52 5.26 7.69
CA LEU A 144 16.79 6.52 7.80
C LEU A 144 15.30 6.28 7.87
N GLU A 145 14.57 7.05 8.66
CA GLU A 145 13.11 6.96 8.70
C GLU A 145 12.52 7.16 7.29
N LYS A 146 11.67 6.22 6.87
CA LYS A 146 10.91 6.39 5.65
C LYS A 146 9.63 7.16 5.99
N LEU A 147 9.70 8.47 5.82
CA LEU A 147 8.56 9.37 5.98
C LEU A 147 7.49 9.05 4.90
N ASP A 148 6.22 9.02 5.31
CA ASP A 148 5.08 8.64 4.47
C ASP A 148 4.33 9.89 3.96
N GLY A 149 4.96 10.61 3.05
CA GLY A 149 4.39 11.82 2.46
C GLY A 149 4.53 11.84 0.94
N SER A 150 4.82 13.03 0.42
CA SER A 150 5.13 13.26 -0.98
C SER A 150 6.49 13.92 -1.13
N MET A 151 7.36 13.29 -1.92
CA MET A 151 8.66 13.84 -2.25
C MET A 151 8.52 15.14 -3.07
N VAL A 152 9.07 16.23 -2.54
CA VAL A 152 9.08 17.55 -3.18
C VAL A 152 10.48 18.16 -3.22
N MET A 153 10.73 18.99 -4.23
CA MET A 153 12.01 19.66 -4.46
C MET A 153 11.75 21.09 -4.92
N PRO A 154 12.63 22.06 -4.60
CA PRO A 154 12.51 23.41 -5.12
C PRO A 154 12.90 23.48 -6.60
N ILE A 155 12.33 24.44 -7.31
CA ILE A 155 12.71 24.88 -8.65
C ILE A 155 12.42 26.39 -8.78
N TYR A 156 13.15 27.08 -9.66
CA TYR A 156 12.82 28.46 -9.99
C TYR A 156 11.66 28.50 -10.99
N VAL A 157 10.66 29.34 -10.74
CA VAL A 157 9.61 29.72 -11.70
C VAL A 157 9.42 31.22 -11.59
N ASN A 158 9.60 31.96 -12.67
CA ASN A 158 9.52 33.43 -12.70
C ASN A 158 10.33 34.09 -11.57
N ASN A 159 11.60 33.69 -11.42
CA ASN A 159 12.54 34.12 -10.37
C ASN A 159 12.11 33.85 -8.93
N ASN A 160 11.08 33.05 -8.70
CA ASN A 160 10.65 32.62 -7.36
C ASN A 160 10.91 31.13 -7.17
N ILE A 161 11.24 30.73 -5.94
CA ILE A 161 11.32 29.31 -5.59
C ILE A 161 9.90 28.78 -5.38
N VAL A 162 9.56 27.73 -6.12
CA VAL A 162 8.34 26.94 -5.94
C VAL A 162 8.71 25.48 -5.74
N PHE A 163 7.87 24.73 -5.04
CA PHE A 163 8.06 23.30 -4.86
C PHE A 163 7.42 22.50 -6.00
N ARG A 164 8.11 21.46 -6.45
CA ARG A 164 7.64 20.51 -7.45
C ARG A 164 7.64 19.10 -6.89
N THR A 165 6.83 18.22 -7.46
CA THR A 165 6.95 16.77 -7.28
C THR A 165 7.79 16.16 -8.42
N LYS A 166 7.84 14.82 -8.46
CA LYS A 166 8.38 14.06 -9.60
C LYS A 166 7.77 14.41 -10.97
N ARG A 167 6.56 14.99 -11.01
CA ARG A 167 5.78 15.22 -12.25
C ARG A 167 5.56 16.69 -12.59
N GLY A 168 6.14 17.62 -11.84
CA GLY A 168 5.95 19.06 -12.03
C GLY A 168 5.42 19.76 -10.79
N TYR A 169 5.07 21.04 -10.95
CA TYR A 169 4.68 21.95 -9.87
C TYR A 169 3.21 22.39 -9.93
N PHE A 170 2.43 21.96 -10.92
CA PHE A 170 0.98 22.18 -10.96
C PHE A 170 0.18 21.01 -10.35
N ASN A 171 0.12 20.91 -9.02
CA ASN A 171 -0.72 19.95 -8.30
C ASN A 171 -1.01 20.40 -6.86
N ASN A 172 -1.92 19.71 -6.17
CA ASN A 172 -2.35 20.09 -4.81
C ASN A 172 -1.20 20.01 -3.78
N VAL A 173 -0.37 18.95 -3.86
CA VAL A 173 0.75 18.76 -2.92
C VAL A 173 1.74 19.92 -3.01
N THR A 174 2.04 20.38 -4.23
CA THR A 174 3.00 21.48 -4.43
C THR A 174 2.44 22.82 -3.96
N ASN A 175 1.16 23.09 -4.24
CA ASN A 175 0.47 24.26 -3.71
C ASN A 175 0.48 24.29 -2.18
N GLU A 176 0.19 23.15 -1.53
CA GLU A 176 0.19 23.04 -0.07
C GLU A 176 1.59 23.22 0.51
N ALA A 177 2.63 22.65 -0.11
CA ALA A 177 4.01 22.84 0.32
C ALA A 177 4.44 24.31 0.21
N ASP A 178 4.11 24.98 -0.89
CA ASP A 178 4.39 26.41 -1.08
C ASP A 178 3.68 27.27 -0.02
N LEU A 179 2.41 26.98 0.27
CA LEU A 179 1.63 27.68 1.31
C LEU A 179 2.22 27.45 2.71
N PHE A 180 2.63 26.21 3.02
CA PHE A 180 3.28 25.88 4.29
C PHE A 180 4.57 26.70 4.47
N VAL A 181 5.43 26.75 3.44
CA VAL A 181 6.69 27.51 3.51
C VAL A 181 6.44 29.02 3.62
N LYS A 182 5.44 29.56 2.91
CA LYS A 182 5.04 30.98 3.03
C LYS A 182 4.56 31.31 4.45
N ALA A 183 3.70 30.48 5.03
CA ALA A 183 3.20 30.67 6.40
C ALA A 183 4.33 30.65 7.44
N GLN A 184 5.31 29.74 7.29
CA GLN A 184 6.50 29.70 8.15
C GLN A 184 7.32 31.00 8.05
N ARG A 185 7.47 31.54 6.82
CA ARG A 185 8.17 32.80 6.59
C ARG A 185 7.44 34.01 7.18
N GLU A 186 6.11 34.08 7.04
CA GLU A 186 5.29 35.18 7.58
C GLU A 186 5.28 35.19 9.12
N SER A 187 5.19 34.00 9.73
CA SER A 187 5.30 33.82 11.18
C SER A 187 6.65 34.32 11.72
N ARG A 188 7.74 34.08 10.97
CA ARG A 188 9.07 34.60 11.29
C ARG A 188 9.13 36.13 11.24
N ASN A 189 8.63 36.74 10.16
CA ASN A 189 8.69 38.20 9.98
C ASN A 189 7.87 38.97 11.03
N SER A 190 6.85 38.33 11.61
CA SER A 190 5.96 38.96 12.60
C SER A 190 6.48 38.88 14.04
N ASN A 191 7.41 37.97 14.35
CA ASN A 191 7.92 37.72 15.70
C ASN A 191 9.32 38.32 15.91
N THR A 192 9.39 39.58 16.34
CA THR A 192 10.63 40.35 16.59
C THR A 192 11.50 39.83 17.76
N HIS A 193 11.13 38.74 18.43
CA HIS A 193 11.82 38.23 19.62
C HIS A 193 12.41 36.81 19.48
N ASN A 194 12.22 36.11 18.34
CA ASN A 194 12.67 34.71 18.19
C ASN A 194 13.34 34.42 16.83
N GLU A 195 14.03 35.39 16.22
CA GLU A 195 14.68 35.23 14.91
C GLU A 195 15.64 34.02 14.84
N LYS A 196 16.36 33.72 15.94
CA LYS A 196 17.39 32.66 15.98
C LYS A 196 16.88 31.22 15.81
N ASN A 197 15.59 30.95 16.03
CA ASN A 197 15.02 29.59 15.98
C ASN A 197 13.95 29.43 14.88
N SER A 198 13.95 30.31 13.89
CA SER A 198 12.99 30.25 12.78
C SER A 198 13.51 29.38 11.63
N ILE A 199 12.61 28.64 10.97
CA ILE A 199 12.99 27.74 9.87
C ILE A 199 13.16 28.54 8.57
N GLN A 200 14.29 28.39 7.88
CA GLN A 200 14.67 29.21 6.72
C GLN A 200 14.64 28.44 5.40
N TYR A 201 13.48 27.86 5.04
CA TYR A 201 13.36 26.99 3.86
C TYR A 201 13.83 27.65 2.55
N LEU A 202 13.41 28.89 2.27
CA LEU A 202 13.71 29.54 0.98
C LEU A 202 15.19 29.91 0.87
N GLU A 203 15.78 30.44 1.93
CA GLU A 203 17.20 30.77 1.99
C GLU A 203 18.07 29.52 1.87
N PHE A 204 17.67 28.41 2.51
CA PHE A 204 18.33 27.12 2.35
C PHE A 204 18.24 26.58 0.93
N CYS A 205 17.05 26.65 0.30
CA CYS A 205 16.85 26.20 -1.07
C CYS A 205 17.67 27.04 -2.06
N GLU A 206 17.66 28.36 -1.91
CA GLU A 206 18.47 29.28 -2.72
C GLU A 206 19.97 28.98 -2.56
N TYR A 207 20.45 28.84 -1.32
CA TYR A 207 21.84 28.52 -1.03
C TYR A 207 22.28 27.22 -1.73
N THR A 208 21.51 26.14 -1.58
CA THR A 208 21.84 24.84 -2.16
C THR A 208 21.75 24.85 -3.69
N MET A 209 20.71 25.46 -4.26
CA MET A 209 20.53 25.54 -5.71
C MET A 209 21.61 26.37 -6.41
N ASN A 210 22.07 27.46 -5.79
CA ASN A 210 23.17 28.27 -6.30
C ASN A 210 24.51 27.52 -6.34
N GLN A 211 24.66 26.45 -5.54
CA GLN A 211 25.82 25.55 -5.55
C GLN A 211 25.66 24.39 -6.55
N GLY A 212 24.61 24.40 -7.39
CA GLY A 212 24.33 23.31 -8.32
C GLY A 212 23.81 22.05 -7.63
N LEU A 213 23.24 22.17 -6.43
CA LEU A 213 22.66 21.06 -5.67
C LEU A 213 21.13 21.09 -5.74
N THR A 214 20.51 19.92 -5.64
CA THR A 214 19.06 19.76 -5.48
C THR A 214 18.78 19.25 -4.06
N PRO A 215 18.20 20.08 -3.17
CA PRO A 215 17.67 19.58 -1.91
C PRO A 215 16.34 18.85 -2.17
N ILE A 216 16.11 17.78 -1.44
CA ILE A 216 14.97 16.89 -1.61
C ILE A 216 14.30 16.73 -0.25
N PHE A 217 13.01 17.02 -0.22
CA PHE A 217 12.20 16.98 0.98
C PHE A 217 11.10 15.93 0.85
N GLU A 218 10.60 15.47 1.99
CA GLU A 218 9.31 14.83 2.11
C GLU A 218 8.32 15.84 2.71
N PHE A 219 7.21 16.09 2.00
CA PHE A 219 6.11 16.92 2.48
C PHE A 219 4.93 16.05 2.90
N TYR A 220 4.38 16.32 4.07
CA TYR A 220 3.17 15.68 4.56
C TYR A 220 2.14 16.73 4.96
N SER A 221 0.88 16.47 4.61
CA SER A 221 -0.29 17.17 5.12
C SER A 221 -1.43 16.17 5.31
N LYS A 222 -2.37 16.48 6.20
CA LYS A 222 -3.56 15.63 6.42
C LYS A 222 -4.41 15.47 5.15
N GLN A 223 -4.35 16.43 4.24
CA GLN A 223 -5.06 16.42 2.96
C GLN A 223 -4.48 15.37 1.98
N ASN A 224 -3.19 15.05 2.12
CA ASN A 224 -2.45 14.13 1.25
C ASN A 224 -1.92 12.90 2.01
N MET A 225 -2.65 12.47 3.05
CA MET A 225 -2.27 11.32 3.88
C MET A 225 -2.29 10.00 3.09
N VAL A 226 -1.16 9.30 3.10
CA VAL A 226 -0.99 8.02 2.41
C VAL A 226 -1.43 6.86 3.29
N VAL A 227 -0.75 6.57 4.40
CA VAL A 227 -1.16 5.54 5.39
C VAL A 227 -0.93 6.03 6.82
N VAL A 228 0.24 6.62 7.11
CA VAL A 228 0.58 7.11 8.44
C VAL A 228 -0.05 8.48 8.68
N GLU A 229 -0.81 8.61 9.77
CA GLU A 229 -1.30 9.90 10.23
C GLU A 229 -0.26 10.55 11.15
N TYR A 230 0.41 11.59 10.66
CA TYR A 230 1.21 12.47 11.51
C TYR A 230 0.34 13.59 12.09
N SER A 231 0.71 14.05 13.29
CA SER A 231 -0.04 15.07 14.04
C SER A 231 -0.05 16.44 13.36
N GLU A 232 1.03 16.78 12.64
CA GLU A 232 1.25 18.10 12.07
C GLU A 232 1.72 18.00 10.62
N THR A 233 1.41 19.03 9.82
CA THR A 233 1.98 19.22 8.48
C THR A 233 3.47 19.53 8.61
N PHE A 234 4.32 18.90 7.80
CA PHE A 234 5.75 19.11 7.83
C PHE A 234 6.38 19.12 6.44
N LEU A 235 7.59 19.70 6.37
CA LEU A 235 8.48 19.63 5.23
C LEU A 235 9.89 19.25 5.73
N THR A 236 10.27 18.00 5.56
CA THR A 236 11.49 17.46 6.16
C THR A 236 12.51 17.12 5.08
N LEU A 237 13.73 17.62 5.19
CA LEU A 237 14.80 17.31 4.24
C LEU A 237 15.22 15.84 4.37
N ILE A 238 15.21 15.12 3.25
CA ILE A 238 15.59 13.70 3.20
C ILE A 238 16.93 13.48 2.51
N ALA A 239 17.35 14.37 1.59
CA ALA A 239 18.65 14.29 0.91
C ALA A 239 19.02 15.61 0.23
N ILE A 240 20.30 15.79 -0.08
CA ILE A 240 20.80 16.79 -1.03
C ILE A 240 21.64 16.06 -2.06
N ARG A 241 21.44 16.35 -3.36
CA ARG A 241 22.21 15.74 -4.46
C ARG A 241 22.91 16.79 -5.31
N SER A 242 24.08 16.45 -5.85
CA SER A 242 24.61 17.19 -7.00
C SER A 242 23.66 17.05 -8.18
N THR A 243 23.23 18.17 -8.75
CA THR A 243 22.27 18.16 -9.87
C THR A 243 22.86 17.41 -11.07
N CYS A 244 24.09 17.75 -11.47
CA CYS A 244 24.74 17.12 -12.63
C CYS A 244 25.30 15.73 -12.32
N HIS A 245 26.01 15.55 -11.19
CA HIS A 245 26.74 14.31 -10.91
C HIS A 245 25.90 13.24 -10.22
N GLY A 246 24.82 13.63 -9.53
CA GLY A 246 23.93 12.71 -8.81
C GLY A 246 24.49 12.17 -7.50
N SER A 247 25.73 12.45 -7.15
CA SER A 247 26.27 12.14 -5.83
C SER A 247 25.40 12.76 -4.73
N TYR A 248 25.28 12.04 -3.63
CA TYR A 248 24.58 12.51 -2.44
C TYR A 248 25.56 13.25 -1.54
N MET A 249 25.10 14.34 -0.92
CA MET A 249 25.81 14.94 0.20
C MET A 249 25.87 13.92 1.35
N PRO A 250 27.03 13.72 2.00
CA PRO A 250 27.14 12.93 3.22
C PRO A 250 26.13 13.38 4.28
N TYR A 251 25.59 12.43 5.05
CA TYR A 251 24.47 12.71 5.95
C TYR A 251 24.86 13.69 7.05
N GLU A 252 26.07 13.55 7.61
CA GLU A 252 26.60 14.43 8.65
C GLU A 252 26.74 15.87 8.14
N GLU A 253 27.28 16.06 6.92
CA GLU A 253 27.37 17.37 6.27
C GLU A 253 25.99 17.98 5.99
N MET A 254 25.03 17.14 5.58
CA MET A 254 23.64 17.56 5.39
C MET A 254 23.03 18.04 6.71
N CYS A 255 23.23 17.32 7.82
CA CYS A 255 22.77 17.71 9.16
C CYS A 255 23.38 19.04 9.60
N GLU A 256 24.69 19.20 9.47
CA GLU A 256 25.39 20.47 9.80
C GLU A 256 24.86 21.65 8.96
N LEU A 257 24.55 21.42 7.68
CA LEU A 257 23.95 22.44 6.84
C LEU A 257 22.52 22.75 7.27
N CYS A 258 21.72 21.74 7.61
CA CYS A 258 20.37 21.94 8.10
C CYS A 258 20.34 22.73 9.40
N GLU A 259 21.24 22.47 10.34
CA GLU A 259 21.35 23.19 11.61
C GLU A 259 21.60 24.69 11.40
N LYS A 260 22.40 25.08 10.38
CA LYS A 260 22.68 26.48 10.06
C LYS A 260 21.43 27.26 9.62
N PHE A 261 20.48 26.59 8.97
CA PHE A 261 19.23 27.19 8.46
C PHE A 261 17.99 26.75 9.27
N ASN A 262 18.22 26.02 10.36
CA ASN A 262 17.19 25.40 11.21
C ASN A 262 16.16 24.57 10.40
N ILE A 263 16.64 23.79 9.44
CA ILE A 263 15.81 22.95 8.57
C ILE A 263 15.56 21.60 9.23
N PRO A 264 14.31 21.12 9.37
CA PRO A 264 14.04 19.76 9.81
C PRO A 264 14.62 18.75 8.81
N TYR A 265 15.30 17.73 9.31
CA TYR A 265 15.89 16.66 8.49
C TYR A 265 15.50 15.26 8.99
N VAL A 266 15.54 14.30 8.07
CA VAL A 266 15.17 12.91 8.34
C VAL A 266 16.06 12.30 9.41
N LYS A 267 15.47 11.53 10.32
CA LYS A 267 16.19 10.91 11.44
C LYS A 267 16.85 9.60 11.01
N CYS A 268 18.04 9.35 11.54
CA CYS A 268 18.68 8.04 11.49
C CYS A 268 18.20 7.18 12.67
N ILE A 269 17.55 6.06 12.35
CA ILE A 269 17.07 5.04 13.26
C ILE A 269 18.25 4.15 13.65
N PHE A 270 18.25 3.67 14.90
CA PHE A 270 19.28 2.81 15.49
C PHE A 270 20.67 3.44 15.69
N ASN A 271 20.88 4.71 15.33
CA ASN A 271 22.14 5.40 15.61
C ASN A 271 22.10 6.11 16.97
N GLY A 272 23.06 5.81 17.85
CA GLY A 272 23.35 6.57 19.05
C GLY A 272 22.39 6.40 20.23
N GLY A 273 22.32 5.21 20.84
CA GLY A 273 21.91 4.96 22.26
C GLY A 273 20.49 5.35 22.72
N HIS A 274 19.85 6.29 22.03
CA HIS A 274 18.48 6.73 22.20
C HIS A 274 17.71 6.18 21.02
N LEU A 275 17.28 4.94 21.16
CA LEU A 275 16.00 4.54 20.61
C LEU A 275 15.01 5.64 21.03
N HIS A 276 14.48 6.41 20.10
CA HIS A 276 13.48 7.42 20.43
C HIS A 276 12.32 6.64 21.05
N SER A 277 12.19 6.70 22.38
CA SER A 277 11.35 5.81 23.20
C SER A 277 9.87 5.87 22.80
N THR A 278 9.49 6.88 22.02
CA THR A 278 8.19 7.06 21.41
C THR A 278 7.84 5.99 20.36
N ILE A 279 8.81 5.39 19.67
CA ILE A 279 8.53 4.46 18.55
C ILE A 279 8.36 3.00 19.01
N LEU A 280 8.94 2.61 20.15
CA LEU A 280 8.97 1.21 20.58
C LEU A 280 8.22 0.89 21.88
N ASN A 281 7.51 1.85 22.49
CA ASN A 281 6.77 1.63 23.76
C ASN A 281 7.60 0.93 24.86
N THR A 282 8.93 1.02 24.79
CA THR A 282 9.85 0.39 25.74
C THR A 282 10.46 1.45 26.64
N GLN A 283 10.43 1.19 27.95
CA GLN A 283 11.12 2.00 28.95
C GLN A 283 12.61 2.11 28.62
N PRO A 284 13.23 3.30 28.82
CA PRO A 284 14.64 3.49 28.57
C PRO A 284 15.46 2.72 29.62
N SER A 285 15.88 1.49 29.29
CA SER A 285 16.83 0.73 30.09
C SER A 285 18.05 0.37 29.24
N ASN A 286 19.21 0.84 29.72
CA ASN A 286 20.57 0.56 29.26
C ASN A 286 20.90 0.89 27.79
N THR A 287 21.75 1.91 27.64
CA THR A 287 22.37 2.40 26.41
C THR A 287 23.37 1.39 25.83
N SER A 288 22.91 0.20 25.45
CA SER A 288 23.72 -0.76 24.70
C SER A 288 23.77 -0.33 23.24
N THR A 289 24.98 -0.18 22.68
CA THR A 289 25.18 0.04 21.25
C THR A 289 24.49 -1.07 20.47
N ILE A 290 23.53 -0.70 19.62
CA ILE A 290 22.85 -1.65 18.74
C ILE A 290 23.87 -2.10 17.68
N ILE A 291 24.08 -3.40 17.59
CA ILE A 291 24.89 -4.03 16.54
C ILE A 291 23.92 -4.85 15.70
N ILE A 292 24.04 -4.74 14.37
CA ILE A 292 23.22 -5.50 13.42
C ILE A 292 24.16 -6.18 12.44
N HIS A 293 24.17 -7.51 12.42
CA HIS A 293 25.13 -8.27 11.64
C HIS A 293 24.64 -8.62 10.24
N THR A 294 23.34 -8.83 10.06
CA THR A 294 22.74 -9.28 8.79
C THR A 294 21.53 -8.45 8.40
N PHE A 295 21.22 -8.47 7.11
CA PHE A 295 20.02 -7.83 6.57
C PHE A 295 18.75 -8.54 7.06
N GLU A 296 18.76 -9.85 7.34
CA GLU A 296 17.64 -10.53 8.02
C GLU A 296 17.39 -9.99 9.43
N GLU A 297 18.46 -9.78 10.20
CA GLU A 297 18.35 -9.20 11.54
C GLU A 297 17.76 -7.79 11.47
N LEU A 298 18.28 -6.97 10.54
CA LEU A 298 17.77 -5.63 10.28
C LEU A 298 16.28 -5.64 9.89
N LYS A 299 15.89 -6.52 8.96
CA LYS A 299 14.51 -6.69 8.52
C LYS A 299 13.59 -7.08 9.66
N THR A 300 14.04 -7.96 10.55
CA THR A 300 13.28 -8.37 11.75
C THR A 300 13.05 -7.18 12.68
N LYS A 301 14.11 -6.42 13.02
CA LYS A 301 13.99 -5.22 13.86
C LYS A 301 13.11 -4.14 13.24
N VAL A 302 13.17 -3.93 11.93
CA VAL A 302 12.30 -2.97 11.23
C VAL A 302 10.84 -3.42 11.22
N ASN A 303 10.58 -4.72 11.11
CA ASN A 303 9.21 -5.25 11.12
C ASN A 303 8.50 -5.08 12.47
N GLU A 304 9.25 -4.95 13.57
CA GLU A 304 8.74 -4.68 14.91
C GLU A 304 8.36 -3.21 15.13
N LEU A 305 8.75 -2.30 14.24
CA LEU A 305 8.41 -0.89 14.35
C LEU A 305 6.95 -0.64 13.96
N HIS A 306 6.27 0.21 14.73
CA HIS A 306 4.90 0.64 14.50
C HIS A 306 4.84 2.16 14.33
N GLY A 307 3.81 2.65 13.63
CA GLY A 307 3.58 4.09 13.46
C GLY A 307 4.49 4.78 12.44
N ILE A 308 5.35 4.03 11.73
CA ILE A 308 6.16 4.52 10.62
C ILE A 308 5.98 3.61 9.40
N GLU A 309 6.23 4.13 8.19
CA GLU A 309 6.20 3.29 6.98
C GLU A 309 7.31 2.24 6.99
N GLY A 310 8.48 2.62 7.50
CA GLY A 310 9.66 1.76 7.57
C GLY A 310 10.92 2.59 7.47
N VAL A 311 11.92 2.05 6.79
CA VAL A 311 13.25 2.67 6.70
C VAL A 311 13.80 2.68 5.29
N VAL A 312 14.64 3.66 5.00
CA VAL A 312 15.52 3.70 3.83
C VAL A 312 16.94 3.40 4.29
N LEU A 313 17.49 2.30 3.80
CA LEU A 313 18.90 1.96 3.96
C LEU A 313 19.69 2.75 2.93
N ARG A 314 20.64 3.57 3.36
CA ARG A 314 21.51 4.34 2.46
C ARG A 314 22.96 4.01 2.75
N HIS A 315 23.67 3.47 1.77
CA HIS A 315 25.09 3.21 1.91
C HIS A 315 25.85 4.53 2.12
N LYS A 316 26.65 4.63 3.18
CA LYS A 316 27.28 5.89 3.62
C LYS A 316 28.20 6.51 2.57
N GLN A 317 28.96 5.69 1.84
CA GLN A 317 29.91 6.18 0.82
C GLN A 317 29.27 6.33 -0.58
N SER A 318 28.70 5.24 -1.12
CA SER A 318 28.14 5.24 -2.47
C SER A 318 26.78 5.94 -2.61
N GLY A 319 26.02 6.13 -1.52
CA GLY A 319 24.65 6.64 -1.57
C GLY A 319 23.62 5.67 -2.15
N GLU A 320 23.99 4.42 -2.45
CA GLU A 320 23.06 3.37 -2.89
C GLU A 320 21.95 3.17 -1.86
N MET A 321 20.70 3.02 -2.32
CA MET A 321 19.54 2.94 -1.44
C MET A 321 18.76 1.63 -1.59
N TYR A 322 18.18 1.19 -0.47
CA TYR A 322 17.17 0.14 -0.39
C TYR A 322 16.08 0.59 0.58
N LYS A 323 14.87 0.05 0.47
CA LYS A 323 13.78 0.34 1.43
C LYS A 323 13.25 -0.92 2.06
N LEU A 324 12.88 -0.80 3.33
CA LEU A 324 12.20 -1.81 4.11
C LEU A 324 10.94 -1.16 4.64
N LYS A 325 9.79 -1.75 4.34
CA LYS A 325 8.52 -1.32 4.96
C LYS A 325 8.28 -2.17 6.21
N THR A 326 7.71 -1.58 7.24
CA THR A 326 7.28 -2.33 8.42
C THR A 326 6.18 -3.32 8.03
N HIS A 327 6.04 -4.39 8.82
CA HIS A 327 4.95 -5.34 8.64
C HIS A 327 3.60 -4.62 8.79
N TRP A 328 3.46 -3.85 9.86
CA TRP A 328 2.29 -3.01 10.16
C TRP A 328 1.88 -2.13 8.96
N TYR A 329 2.80 -1.31 8.42
CA TYR A 329 2.48 -0.45 7.29
C TYR A 329 2.07 -1.25 6.05
N SER A 330 2.79 -2.35 5.77
CA SER A 330 2.52 -3.17 4.58
C SER A 330 1.12 -3.78 4.63
N GLU A 331 0.65 -4.20 5.81
CA GLU A 331 -0.73 -4.67 6.00
C GLU A 331 -1.74 -3.54 5.82
N LEU A 332 -1.49 -2.38 6.43
CA LEU A 332 -2.38 -1.22 6.32
C LEU A 332 -2.49 -0.72 4.89
N HIS A 333 -1.36 -0.57 4.19
CA HIS A 333 -1.32 -0.14 2.81
C HIS A 333 -2.07 -1.11 1.90
N LYS A 334 -1.88 -2.43 2.07
CA LYS A 334 -2.63 -3.44 1.32
C LYS A 334 -4.14 -3.31 1.55
N LYS A 335 -4.57 -3.20 2.81
CA LYS A 335 -5.97 -2.98 3.16
C LYS A 335 -6.50 -1.70 2.50
N LYS A 336 -5.75 -0.60 2.60
CA LYS A 336 -6.16 0.71 2.05
C LYS A 336 -6.25 0.69 0.52
N GLN A 337 -5.31 0.05 -0.18
CA GLN A 337 -5.35 -0.07 -1.64
C GLN A 337 -6.58 -0.81 -2.16
N LEU A 338 -7.09 -1.80 -1.43
CA LEU A 338 -8.32 -2.52 -1.82
C LEU A 338 -9.54 -1.59 -1.96
N ILE A 339 -9.52 -0.41 -1.34
CA ILE A 339 -10.66 0.49 -1.20
C ILE A 339 -10.37 1.92 -1.72
N THR A 340 -9.10 2.32 -1.88
CA THR A 340 -8.71 3.71 -2.19
C THR A 340 -7.91 3.89 -3.48
N ASP A 341 -7.43 2.84 -4.14
CA ASP A 341 -6.90 3.01 -5.51
C ASP A 341 -8.01 3.63 -6.37
N SER A 342 -7.67 4.51 -7.32
CA SER A 342 -8.58 5.39 -8.09
C SER A 342 -9.70 4.69 -8.88
N ASN A 343 -9.84 3.38 -8.71
CA ASN A 343 -10.95 2.57 -9.18
C ASN A 343 -11.04 1.29 -8.30
N PRO A 344 -11.48 1.37 -7.02
CA PRO A 344 -11.67 0.15 -6.26
C PRO A 344 -12.82 -0.59 -6.94
N SER A 345 -12.59 -1.82 -7.42
CA SER A 345 -13.72 -2.59 -7.95
C SER A 345 -14.77 -2.69 -6.83
N PRO A 346 -16.04 -2.33 -7.08
CA PRO A 346 -17.11 -2.40 -6.09
C PRO A 346 -17.09 -3.72 -5.29
N SER A 347 -16.71 -4.83 -5.92
CA SER A 347 -16.55 -6.16 -5.31
C SER A 347 -15.59 -6.22 -4.10
N HIS A 348 -14.55 -5.37 -4.02
CA HIS A 348 -13.63 -5.35 -2.88
C HIS A 348 -14.24 -4.71 -1.64
N VAL A 349 -15.03 -3.65 -1.81
CA VAL A 349 -15.77 -3.02 -0.69
C VAL A 349 -16.84 -4.00 -0.18
N TRP A 350 -17.51 -4.72 -1.08
CA TRP A 350 -18.41 -5.82 -0.71
C TRP A 350 -17.69 -6.92 0.05
N LYS A 351 -16.48 -7.33 -0.37
CA LYS A 351 -15.67 -8.33 0.33
C LYS A 351 -15.33 -7.89 1.76
N LEU A 352 -14.97 -6.62 1.96
CA LEU A 352 -14.67 -6.08 3.29
C LEU A 352 -15.85 -6.25 4.26
N VAL A 353 -17.06 -5.88 3.81
CA VAL A 353 -18.31 -6.04 4.57
C VAL A 353 -18.58 -7.52 4.84
N LEU A 354 -18.50 -8.36 3.80
CA LEU A 354 -18.74 -9.79 3.93
C LEU A 354 -17.70 -10.48 4.81
N ASP A 355 -16.51 -9.94 4.99
CA ASP A 355 -15.49 -10.46 5.91
C ASP A 355 -15.67 -9.98 7.36
N ASP A 356 -16.66 -9.13 7.62
CA ASP A 356 -16.89 -8.52 8.94
C ASP A 356 -15.68 -7.70 9.43
N SER A 357 -14.99 -7.05 8.48
CA SER A 357 -13.72 -6.34 8.70
C SER A 357 -13.85 -4.82 8.55
N VAL A 358 -15.09 -4.31 8.54
CA VAL A 358 -15.37 -2.88 8.37
C VAL A 358 -14.84 -2.09 9.57
N ASP A 359 -15.13 -2.52 10.80
CA ASP A 359 -14.68 -1.80 11.99
C ASP A 359 -13.15 -1.75 12.10
N ASP A 360 -12.47 -2.83 11.73
CA ASP A 360 -11.02 -2.87 11.62
C ASP A 360 -10.49 -1.89 10.57
N PHE A 361 -11.27 -1.60 9.53
CA PHE A 361 -10.87 -0.79 8.41
C PHE A 361 -11.14 0.71 8.58
N LEU A 362 -12.18 1.07 9.34
CA LEU A 362 -12.59 2.47 9.53
C LEU A 362 -11.49 3.42 10.02
N PRO A 363 -10.55 3.00 10.89
CA PRO A 363 -9.41 3.84 11.27
C PRO A 363 -8.53 4.28 10.09
N PHE A 364 -8.56 3.58 8.95
CA PHE A 364 -7.70 3.86 7.78
C PHE A 364 -8.31 4.84 6.77
N LEU A 365 -9.56 5.27 6.97
CA LEU A 365 -10.22 6.26 6.14
C LEU A 365 -9.85 7.68 6.58
N ASN A 366 -9.59 8.56 5.61
CA ASN A 366 -9.00 9.88 5.84
C ASN A 366 -10.00 10.90 6.38
N THR A 367 -11.29 10.71 6.11
CA THR A 367 -12.34 11.68 6.49
C THR A 367 -13.50 11.02 7.22
N GLU A 368 -14.12 11.74 8.16
CA GLU A 368 -15.34 11.29 8.81
C GLU A 368 -16.47 11.02 7.81
N LYS A 369 -16.50 11.76 6.68
CA LYS A 369 -17.43 11.50 5.58
C LYS A 369 -17.20 10.13 4.94
N GLU A 370 -15.94 9.73 4.73
CA GLU A 370 -15.60 8.40 4.21
C GLU A 370 -16.01 7.31 5.19
N LYS A 371 -15.73 7.51 6.48
CA LYS A 371 -16.12 6.57 7.56
C LYS A 371 -17.65 6.40 7.64
N GLN A 372 -18.40 7.50 7.63
CA GLN A 372 -19.86 7.48 7.66
C GLN A 372 -20.45 6.74 6.46
N GLU A 373 -19.91 6.96 5.26
CA GLU A 373 -20.38 6.28 4.06
C GLU A 373 -20.07 4.77 4.09
N LEU A 374 -18.90 4.37 4.59
CA LEU A 374 -18.57 2.94 4.72
C LEU A 374 -19.48 2.26 5.75
N ARG A 375 -19.78 2.93 6.88
CA ARG A 375 -20.76 2.45 7.86
C ARG A 375 -22.16 2.31 7.24
N ARG A 376 -22.64 3.35 6.55
CA ARG A 376 -23.94 3.31 5.83
C ARG A 376 -24.01 2.11 4.88
N PHE A 377 -22.97 1.93 4.07
CA PHE A 377 -22.90 0.84 3.11
C PHE A 377 -22.84 -0.54 3.78
N ASN A 378 -22.07 -0.69 4.87
CA ASN A 378 -22.05 -1.89 5.70
C ASN A 378 -23.45 -2.25 6.19
N ASP A 379 -24.17 -1.29 6.75
CA ASP A 379 -25.50 -1.50 7.32
C ASP A 379 -26.51 -1.91 6.23
N GLU A 380 -26.46 -1.27 5.06
CA GLU A 380 -27.33 -1.61 3.93
C GLU A 380 -27.09 -3.03 3.39
N VAL A 381 -25.83 -3.47 3.31
CA VAL A 381 -25.49 -4.83 2.87
C VAL A 381 -25.95 -5.85 3.90
N TRP A 382 -25.71 -5.62 5.20
CA TRP A 382 -26.14 -6.56 6.25
C TRP A 382 -27.66 -6.66 6.35
N ASN A 383 -28.37 -5.54 6.31
CA ASN A 383 -29.84 -5.55 6.28
C ASN A 383 -30.37 -6.34 5.07
N ALA A 384 -29.73 -6.22 3.90
CA ALA A 384 -30.12 -6.98 2.72
C ALA A 384 -29.82 -8.49 2.84
N ILE A 385 -28.73 -8.87 3.52
CA ILE A 385 -28.41 -10.26 3.84
C ILE A 385 -29.47 -10.86 4.77
N ASP A 386 -29.89 -10.10 5.78
CA ASP A 386 -30.90 -10.52 6.76
C ASP A 386 -32.26 -10.73 6.09
N GLU A 387 -32.71 -9.77 5.29
CA GLU A 387 -33.95 -9.89 4.51
C GLU A 387 -33.91 -11.09 3.54
N CYS A 388 -32.76 -11.34 2.91
CA CYS A 388 -32.57 -12.48 2.01
C CYS A 388 -32.63 -13.81 2.77
N ALA A 389 -32.00 -13.89 3.95
CA ALA A 389 -32.02 -15.05 4.81
C ALA A 389 -33.44 -15.36 5.33
N GLU A 390 -34.17 -14.33 5.77
CA GLU A 390 -35.57 -14.44 6.19
C GLU A 390 -36.47 -14.90 5.04
N SER A 391 -36.30 -14.32 3.86
CA SER A 391 -37.03 -14.72 2.65
C SER A 391 -36.77 -16.17 2.30
N ALA A 392 -35.51 -16.62 2.37
CA ALA A 392 -35.16 -18.01 2.11
C ALA A 392 -35.80 -18.95 3.13
N MET A 393 -35.77 -18.59 4.41
CA MET A 393 -36.42 -19.34 5.49
C MET A 393 -37.93 -19.45 5.28
N LYS A 394 -38.59 -18.35 4.88
CA LYS A 394 -40.03 -18.32 4.59
C LYS A 394 -40.39 -19.28 3.47
N VAL A 395 -39.65 -19.26 2.35
CA VAL A 395 -39.86 -20.19 1.23
C VAL A 395 -39.72 -21.65 1.68
N VAL A 396 -38.71 -21.97 2.50
CA VAL A 396 -38.55 -23.33 3.04
C VAL A 396 -39.76 -23.71 3.91
N GLN A 397 -40.17 -22.83 4.82
CA GLN A 397 -41.28 -23.11 5.74
C GLN A 397 -42.61 -23.28 5.00
N GLU A 398 -42.88 -22.45 4.00
CA GLU A 398 -44.08 -22.54 3.16
C GLU A 398 -44.07 -23.81 2.30
N ALA A 399 -42.92 -24.21 1.75
CA ALA A 399 -42.78 -25.47 1.03
C ALA A 399 -43.07 -26.68 1.94
N MET A 400 -42.61 -26.63 3.19
CA MET A 400 -42.90 -27.65 4.19
C MET A 400 -44.38 -27.66 4.60
N ASN A 401 -44.99 -26.48 4.82
CA ASN A 401 -46.37 -26.35 5.30
C ASN A 401 -47.42 -26.66 4.22
N SER A 402 -47.23 -26.17 2.99
CA SER A 402 -48.14 -26.42 1.86
C SER A 402 -48.30 -27.93 1.60
N HIS A 403 -47.24 -28.70 1.82
CA HIS A 403 -47.28 -30.16 1.75
C HIS A 403 -48.06 -30.79 2.91
N HIS A 404 -47.90 -30.31 4.15
CA HIS A 404 -48.69 -30.79 5.28
C HIS A 404 -50.20 -30.56 5.06
N ALA A 405 -50.58 -29.41 4.50
CA ALA A 405 -51.98 -29.09 4.18
C ALA A 405 -52.55 -29.99 3.07
N HIS A 406 -51.81 -30.21 1.98
CA HIS A 406 -52.24 -31.09 0.87
C HIS A 406 -52.33 -32.56 1.32
N THR A 407 -51.41 -33.01 2.17
CA THR A 407 -51.42 -34.37 2.75
C THR A 407 -52.63 -34.58 3.66
N LYS A 408 -52.99 -33.56 4.47
CA LYS A 408 -54.13 -33.59 5.39
C LYS A 408 -55.48 -33.59 4.64
N LEU A 409 -55.56 -32.90 3.50
CA LEU A 409 -56.73 -32.93 2.60
C LEU A 409 -56.93 -34.32 1.96
N ILE A 410 -55.85 -34.96 1.50
CA ILE A 410 -55.91 -36.32 0.93
C ILE A 410 -56.36 -37.33 2.00
N LEU A 411 -55.78 -37.28 3.20
CA LEU A 411 -56.16 -38.16 4.33
C LEU A 411 -57.63 -38.01 4.72
N ASN A 412 -58.16 -36.79 4.75
CA ASN A 412 -59.57 -36.54 5.05
C ASN A 412 -60.50 -37.01 3.91
N SER A 413 -60.10 -36.88 2.64
CA SER A 413 -60.88 -37.37 1.49
C SER A 413 -60.94 -38.91 1.38
N THR A 414 -60.00 -39.63 1.98
CA THR A 414 -60.01 -41.10 2.06
C THR A 414 -60.81 -41.67 3.23
N GLN A 415 -61.36 -40.85 4.14
CA GLN A 415 -62.21 -41.33 5.24
C GLN A 415 -63.70 -41.46 4.89
N ASP A 416 -64.15 -40.98 3.72
CA ASP A 416 -65.57 -40.99 3.32
C ASP A 416 -65.99 -42.14 2.38
N THR A 417 -65.14 -43.14 2.16
CA THR A 417 -65.54 -44.36 1.45
C THR A 417 -65.39 -45.58 2.35
N HIS A 418 -66.51 -46.02 2.92
CA HIS A 418 -66.65 -47.33 3.55
C HIS A 418 -66.29 -48.44 2.55
N SER A 419 -65.19 -49.17 2.79
CA SER A 419 -65.19 -50.62 3.07
C SER A 419 -63.80 -51.26 2.96
N ASN A 420 -63.46 -52.03 3.99
CA ASN A 420 -62.42 -53.06 4.13
C ASN A 420 -60.94 -52.70 3.92
N VAL A 421 -60.24 -52.65 5.07
CA VAL A 421 -58.79 -52.57 5.28
C VAL A 421 -58.07 -53.85 4.79
N PRO A 422 -56.82 -53.73 4.31
CA PRO A 422 -55.74 -54.41 5.00
C PRO A 422 -54.69 -53.45 5.54
N SER A 423 -54.24 -53.77 6.74
CA SER A 423 -53.31 -53.06 7.58
C SER A 423 -51.95 -52.94 6.88
N THR A 424 -51.52 -51.70 6.63
CA THR A 424 -50.13 -51.16 6.58
C THR A 424 -50.08 -49.95 5.65
N VAL A 425 -50.72 -48.84 6.05
CA VAL A 425 -50.36 -47.54 5.46
C VAL A 425 -49.06 -47.12 6.15
N SER A 426 -47.93 -47.43 5.52
CA SER A 426 -46.68 -46.82 5.93
C SER A 426 -46.82 -45.31 5.76
N LEU A 427 -46.51 -44.55 6.83
CA LEU A 427 -46.28 -43.12 6.75
C LEU A 427 -45.08 -42.91 5.82
N GLN A 428 -45.32 -42.81 4.51
CA GLN A 428 -44.28 -42.47 3.56
C GLN A 428 -43.84 -41.04 3.86
N LEU A 429 -42.59 -40.90 4.31
CA LEU A 429 -41.89 -39.62 4.35
C LEU A 429 -41.95 -38.96 2.96
N PRO A 430 -41.98 -37.61 2.91
CA PRO A 430 -42.27 -36.83 1.71
C PRO A 430 -41.46 -37.27 0.48
N SER A 431 -42.05 -37.23 -0.72
CA SER A 431 -41.21 -37.31 -1.93
C SER A 431 -40.43 -36.00 -2.05
N ALA A 432 -39.10 -36.07 -1.97
CA ALA A 432 -38.19 -34.93 -2.10
C ALA A 432 -38.46 -34.08 -3.35
N LYS A 433 -39.11 -34.68 -4.36
CA LYS A 433 -39.51 -34.07 -5.63
C LYS A 433 -40.52 -32.92 -5.47
N ALA A 434 -41.51 -33.04 -4.59
CA ALA A 434 -42.57 -32.03 -4.44
C ALA A 434 -42.06 -30.74 -3.76
N ILE A 435 -41.26 -30.88 -2.70
CA ILE A 435 -40.63 -29.74 -2.03
C ILE A 435 -39.65 -29.03 -2.97
N SER A 436 -38.90 -29.81 -3.77
CA SER A 436 -38.00 -29.26 -4.77
C SER A 436 -38.72 -28.42 -5.82
N GLN A 437 -39.89 -28.88 -6.29
CA GLN A 437 -40.69 -28.14 -7.27
C GLN A 437 -41.20 -26.81 -6.69
N TYR A 438 -41.72 -26.82 -5.45
CA TYR A 438 -42.19 -25.59 -4.81
C TYR A 438 -41.09 -24.53 -4.70
N ILE A 439 -39.89 -24.94 -4.26
CA ILE A 439 -38.72 -24.04 -4.18
C ILE A 439 -38.35 -23.49 -5.56
N PHE A 440 -38.42 -24.32 -6.60
CA PHE A 440 -38.16 -23.88 -7.96
C PHE A 440 -39.14 -22.78 -8.40
N ASP A 441 -40.44 -22.99 -8.16
CA ASP A 441 -41.51 -22.09 -8.58
C ASP A 441 -41.48 -20.74 -7.83
N HIS A 442 -41.00 -20.72 -6.58
CA HIS A 442 -41.05 -19.56 -5.68
C HIS A 442 -39.69 -18.84 -5.50
N THR A 443 -38.70 -19.12 -6.35
CA THR A 443 -37.37 -18.44 -6.34
C THR A 443 -37.14 -17.55 -7.57
N SER A 444 -38.20 -17.24 -8.32
CA SER A 444 -38.24 -16.20 -9.37
C SER A 444 -37.10 -16.27 -10.41
N HIS A 445 -36.69 -17.46 -10.83
CA HIS A 445 -35.54 -17.71 -11.70
C HIS A 445 -34.16 -17.22 -11.19
N ASN A 446 -34.05 -16.69 -9.97
CA ASN A 446 -32.77 -16.28 -9.40
C ASN A 446 -31.96 -17.51 -8.97
N ILE A 447 -30.88 -17.80 -9.71
CA ILE A 447 -30.10 -19.03 -9.52
C ILE A 447 -29.32 -19.04 -8.21
N ILE A 448 -28.85 -17.89 -7.74
CA ILE A 448 -28.12 -17.79 -6.47
C ILE A 448 -29.10 -17.96 -5.31
N PHE A 449 -30.22 -17.23 -5.33
CA PHE A 449 -31.22 -17.32 -4.27
C PHE A 449 -31.78 -18.73 -4.15
N ARG A 450 -32.02 -19.42 -5.27
CA ARG A 450 -32.45 -20.83 -5.23
C ARG A 450 -31.42 -21.74 -4.55
N LYS A 451 -30.12 -21.56 -4.85
CA LYS A 451 -29.03 -22.32 -4.18
C LYS A 451 -28.99 -22.03 -2.68
N ILE A 452 -29.20 -20.78 -2.28
CA ILE A 452 -29.34 -20.37 -0.88
C ILE A 452 -30.50 -21.14 -0.22
N VAL A 453 -31.70 -21.10 -0.80
CA VAL A 453 -32.90 -21.77 -0.24
C VAL A 453 -32.67 -23.28 -0.05
N TYR A 454 -32.10 -23.97 -1.05
CA TYR A 454 -31.79 -25.39 -0.92
C TYR A 454 -30.76 -25.68 0.17
N LYS A 455 -29.72 -24.85 0.28
CA LYS A 455 -28.70 -25.00 1.31
C LYS A 455 -29.26 -24.73 2.70
N VAL A 456 -30.06 -23.67 2.88
CA VAL A 456 -30.77 -23.38 4.13
C VAL A 456 -31.63 -24.56 4.55
N LYS A 457 -32.43 -25.14 3.64
CA LYS A 457 -33.20 -26.35 3.92
C LYS A 457 -32.30 -27.51 4.39
N GLY A 458 -31.19 -27.74 3.69
CA GLY A 458 -30.24 -28.79 4.05
C GLY A 458 -29.63 -28.60 5.45
N GLU A 459 -29.29 -27.38 5.84
CA GLU A 459 -28.78 -27.07 7.18
C GLU A 459 -29.87 -27.23 8.26
N LEU A 460 -31.12 -26.86 7.97
CA LEU A 460 -32.26 -27.11 8.87
C LEU A 460 -32.54 -28.60 9.08
N ASP A 461 -32.46 -29.41 8.03
CA ASP A 461 -32.64 -30.86 8.13
C ASP A 461 -31.52 -31.50 8.97
N LYS A 462 -30.27 -31.06 8.81
CA LYS A 462 -29.14 -31.47 9.68
C LYS A 462 -29.39 -31.11 11.14
N LYS A 463 -29.87 -29.89 11.40
CA LYS A 463 -30.19 -29.44 12.77
C LYS A 463 -31.24 -30.33 13.42
N LYS A 464 -32.32 -30.64 12.70
CA LYS A 464 -33.37 -31.57 13.19
C LYS A 464 -32.82 -32.97 13.46
N LEU A 465 -31.95 -33.48 12.60
CA LEU A 465 -31.32 -34.79 12.81
C LEU A 465 -30.40 -34.81 14.04
N GLN A 466 -29.65 -33.73 14.29
CA GLN A 466 -28.79 -33.60 15.47
C GLN A 466 -29.63 -33.49 16.75
N GLU A 467 -30.72 -32.72 16.74
CA GLU A 467 -31.67 -32.61 17.85
C GLU A 467 -32.38 -33.95 18.15
N GLN A 468 -32.67 -34.75 17.12
CA GLN A 468 -33.24 -36.09 17.27
C GLN A 468 -32.24 -37.11 17.84
N GLN A 469 -30.96 -37.00 17.47
CA GLN A 469 -29.88 -37.86 17.98
C GLN A 469 -29.43 -37.52 19.41
N GLN A 470 -29.75 -36.32 19.92
CA GLN A 470 -29.43 -35.89 21.29
C GLN A 470 -30.55 -36.17 22.32
N ARG A 471 -31.65 -36.85 21.94
CA ARG A 471 -32.65 -37.32 22.93
C ARG A 471 -32.08 -38.44 23.80
N PRO A 472 -32.37 -38.48 25.11
CA PRO A 472 -31.67 -39.35 26.05
C PRO A 472 -32.06 -40.81 25.82
N SER A 473 -31.24 -41.52 25.06
CA SER A 473 -31.13 -42.97 25.13
C SER A 473 -29.68 -43.28 25.45
N GLN A 474 -29.49 -44.03 26.53
CA GLN A 474 -28.20 -44.35 27.13
C GLN A 474 -27.24 -44.95 26.10
N GLY A 475 -26.01 -44.42 26.04
CA GLY A 475 -24.86 -45.19 25.57
C GLY A 475 -24.11 -44.66 24.34
N SER A 476 -23.09 -43.83 24.63
CA SER A 476 -21.79 -43.77 23.95
C SER A 476 -21.64 -43.05 22.59
N LEU A 477 -20.41 -42.50 22.47
CA LEU A 477 -19.68 -42.01 21.30
C LEU A 477 -19.96 -40.56 20.88
N SER A 478 -19.04 -39.69 21.31
CA SER A 478 -18.80 -38.34 20.79
C SER A 478 -18.44 -38.39 19.30
N LYS A 479 -19.45 -38.40 18.43
CA LYS A 479 -19.27 -38.09 17.02
C LYS A 479 -19.14 -36.58 16.87
N GLY A 480 -18.10 -36.16 16.16
CA GLY A 480 -17.72 -34.75 15.99
C GLY A 480 -18.91 -33.88 15.61
N THR A 481 -19.00 -32.72 16.26
CA THR A 481 -20.03 -31.71 16.02
C THR A 481 -19.98 -31.30 14.55
N ILE A 482 -21.01 -31.64 13.78
CA ILE A 482 -21.18 -31.15 12.42
C ILE A 482 -21.41 -29.64 12.53
N ALA A 483 -20.55 -28.82 11.92
CA ALA A 483 -20.77 -27.38 11.84
C ALA A 483 -22.04 -27.10 11.01
N ILE A 484 -23.06 -26.52 11.63
CA ILE A 484 -24.32 -26.13 11.00
C ILE A 484 -24.27 -24.62 10.79
N MET A 485 -24.50 -24.19 9.54
CA MET A 485 -24.52 -22.78 9.21
C MET A 485 -25.88 -22.15 9.51
N THR A 486 -25.89 -20.91 9.98
CA THR A 486 -27.11 -20.09 10.06
C THR A 486 -27.58 -19.68 8.66
N PRO A 487 -28.86 -19.28 8.49
CA PRO A 487 -29.33 -18.77 7.20
C PRO A 487 -28.52 -17.58 6.68
N GLN A 488 -28.12 -16.65 7.55
CA GLN A 488 -27.25 -15.52 7.21
C GLN A 488 -25.87 -16.00 6.71
N GLU A 489 -25.25 -16.96 7.39
CA GLU A 489 -23.97 -17.54 6.97
C GLU A 489 -24.08 -18.24 5.61
N VAL A 490 -25.20 -18.90 5.33
CA VAL A 490 -25.47 -19.51 4.02
C VAL A 490 -25.55 -18.45 2.92
N VAL A 491 -26.27 -17.35 3.16
CA VAL A 491 -26.33 -16.21 2.22
C VAL A 491 -24.92 -15.68 1.97
N LYS A 492 -24.19 -15.29 3.02
CA LYS A 492 -22.81 -14.77 2.94
C LYS A 492 -21.87 -15.70 2.18
N TYR A 493 -21.91 -17.01 2.46
CA TYR A 493 -21.11 -18.01 1.73
C TYR A 493 -21.35 -17.98 0.23
N TYR A 494 -22.62 -17.90 -0.20
CA TYR A 494 -22.92 -17.83 -1.62
C TYR A 494 -22.52 -16.48 -2.21
N LEU A 495 -22.79 -15.35 -1.57
CA LEU A 495 -22.38 -14.04 -2.10
C LEU A 495 -20.86 -14.00 -2.36
N LEU A 496 -20.04 -14.48 -1.41
CA LEU A 496 -18.58 -14.55 -1.55
C LEU A 496 -18.10 -15.34 -2.78
N GLN A 497 -18.86 -16.33 -3.26
CA GLN A 497 -18.49 -17.10 -4.46
C GLN A 497 -18.70 -16.36 -5.77
N TYR A 498 -19.56 -15.33 -5.79
CA TYR A 498 -19.99 -14.63 -7.00
C TYR A 498 -19.60 -13.15 -7.02
N ILE A 499 -19.25 -12.53 -5.88
CA ILE A 499 -18.93 -11.08 -5.81
C ILE A 499 -17.86 -10.62 -6.82
N PHE A 500 -16.86 -11.45 -7.13
CA PHE A 500 -15.80 -11.13 -8.11
C PHE A 500 -16.10 -11.64 -9.52
N LYS A 501 -17.18 -12.43 -9.69
CA LYS A 501 -17.59 -12.98 -10.99
C LYS A 501 -18.66 -12.12 -11.64
N ASP A 502 -19.68 -11.76 -10.87
CA ASP A 502 -20.83 -10.99 -11.32
C ASP A 502 -21.47 -10.33 -10.11
N LEU A 503 -21.12 -9.06 -9.90
CA LEU A 503 -21.63 -8.30 -8.76
C LEU A 503 -23.10 -7.91 -8.94
N ASP A 504 -23.56 -7.71 -10.17
CA ASP A 504 -24.96 -7.35 -10.42
C ASP A 504 -25.87 -8.54 -10.14
N LEU A 505 -25.42 -9.77 -10.43
CA LEU A 505 -26.11 -10.98 -10.00
C LEU A 505 -26.21 -11.09 -8.46
N VAL A 506 -25.14 -10.71 -7.73
CA VAL A 506 -25.14 -10.65 -6.26
C VAL A 506 -26.14 -9.63 -5.75
N LYS A 507 -26.14 -8.41 -6.29
CA LYS A 507 -27.10 -7.35 -5.95
C LYS A 507 -28.55 -7.76 -6.25
N ASN A 508 -28.78 -8.41 -7.39
CA ASN A 508 -30.08 -8.93 -7.78
C ASN A 508 -30.55 -10.06 -6.85
N CYS A 509 -29.63 -10.91 -6.37
CA CYS A 509 -29.94 -11.91 -5.33
C CYS A 509 -30.44 -11.28 -4.03
N LEU A 510 -29.96 -10.10 -3.69
CA LEU A 510 -30.37 -9.37 -2.50
C LEU A 510 -31.56 -8.42 -2.75
N ASN A 511 -32.15 -8.40 -3.96
CA ASN A 511 -33.16 -7.43 -4.36
C ASN A 511 -32.72 -5.97 -4.14
N ARG A 512 -31.42 -5.69 -4.29
CA ARG A 512 -30.82 -4.36 -4.11
C ARG A 512 -29.93 -3.98 -5.30
N PRO A 513 -30.46 -3.85 -6.53
CA PRO A 513 -29.68 -3.52 -7.73
C PRO A 513 -28.99 -2.15 -7.65
N HIS A 514 -29.52 -1.24 -6.83
CA HIS A 514 -28.99 0.11 -6.61
C HIS A 514 -27.94 0.20 -5.50
N LEU A 515 -27.62 -0.89 -4.80
CA LEU A 515 -26.71 -0.86 -3.66
C LEU A 515 -25.27 -0.65 -4.13
N VAL A 516 -24.75 0.53 -3.84
CA VAL A 516 -23.47 1.04 -4.31
C VAL A 516 -22.84 1.88 -3.19
N TYR A 517 -21.52 1.76 -3.04
CA TYR A 517 -20.72 2.60 -2.14
C TYR A 517 -20.40 3.93 -2.85
N ASN A 518 -20.95 5.07 -2.44
CA ASN A 518 -20.97 6.26 -3.30
C ASN A 518 -19.71 7.15 -3.23
N ASN A 519 -18.80 6.91 -2.29
CA ASN A 519 -17.52 7.63 -2.20
C ASN A 519 -16.47 7.13 -3.22
N TYR A 520 -16.90 6.73 -4.43
CA TYR A 520 -16.00 6.55 -5.56
C TYR A 520 -15.36 7.91 -5.89
N ARG A 521 -14.09 8.10 -5.54
CA ARG A 521 -13.28 9.14 -6.17
C ARG A 521 -12.97 8.69 -7.59
N MET A 522 -13.86 9.01 -8.54
CA MET A 522 -13.46 9.19 -9.93
C MET A 522 -12.56 10.44 -9.93
N ILE A 523 -11.24 10.24 -9.90
CA ILE A 523 -10.29 11.28 -10.31
C ILE A 523 -9.91 10.98 -11.75
#